data_AF-A0A3M7G3Z9-F1
#
_entry.id   AF-A0A3M7G3Z9-F1
#
_cell.length_a   1.000
_cell.length_b   1.000
_cell.length_c   1.000
_cell.angle_alpha   90.00
_cell.angle_beta   90.00
_cell.angle_gamma   90.00
#
_symmetry.space_group_name_H-M   'P 1'
#
loop_
_entity.id
_entity.type
_entity.pdbx_description
1 polymer ?
#
loop_
_entity_poly.entity_id
_entity_poly.type
_entity_poly.pdbx_seq_one_letter_code
_entity_poly.pdbx_strand_id
1 'polypeptide(L)'
;MNAPDRAFRTGPEIMSGPDHLGTPNKRGGQLPPHTGAYGTRVPTSLDPRVHGAIGPTSLEAEPSPFRHELFLLQEGEKKITFEPETRVPNAAMFTFNKEDHTLGNLLRAKLVKSPHVVFAAYQVPHPLFAVFNMRVQTDGELSPRDAVVQACKDLVGELEKLDQEFTKEWELKKIATQGVDM
;
A
#
# COMPACT_ATOMS: atom_id res chain seq x y z
N MET A 1 58.24 -25.55 17.35
CA MET A 1 57.87 -26.84 16.72
C MET A 1 56.48 -26.66 16.13
N ASN A 2 56.38 -25.91 15.02
CA ASN A 2 56.42 -26.35 13.61
C ASN A 2 55.21 -27.19 13.18
N ALA A 3 54.41 -26.57 12.30
CA ALA A 3 53.33 -27.15 11.50
C ALA A 3 53.83 -28.25 10.54
N PRO A 4 52.89 -28.93 9.86
CA PRO A 4 53.03 -29.04 8.42
C PRO A 4 51.79 -28.65 7.62
N ASP A 5 52.11 -28.21 6.40
CA ASP A 5 51.30 -27.59 5.35
C ASP A 5 50.66 -28.60 4.38
N ARG A 6 49.77 -28.08 3.52
CA ARG A 6 49.46 -28.49 2.12
C ARG A 6 48.29 -29.44 1.74
N ALA A 7 47.25 -28.79 1.21
CA ALA A 7 46.48 -29.00 -0.04
C ALA A 7 46.42 -30.39 -0.74
N PHE A 8 45.19 -30.83 -1.10
CA PHE A 8 44.63 -30.79 -2.48
C PHE A 8 43.19 -31.36 -2.48
N ARG A 9 42.24 -30.63 -3.08
CA ARG A 9 40.87 -31.09 -3.37
C ARG A 9 40.84 -31.76 -4.75
N THR A 10 40.31 -32.97 -4.87
CA THR A 10 39.90 -33.59 -6.14
C THR A 10 38.38 -33.72 -6.17
N GLY A 11 37.75 -33.20 -7.22
CA GLY A 11 36.29 -33.14 -7.37
C GLY A 11 35.66 -34.44 -7.88
N PRO A 12 34.33 -34.62 -7.78
CA PRO A 12 33.64 -35.82 -8.26
C PRO A 12 33.30 -35.73 -9.75
N GLU A 13 33.61 -36.80 -10.49
CA GLU A 13 33.26 -37.02 -11.90
C GLU A 13 31.75 -37.27 -12.06
N ILE A 14 31.15 -36.68 -13.10
CA ILE A 14 29.73 -36.80 -13.44
C ILE A 14 29.61 -37.64 -14.71
N MET A 15 28.89 -38.76 -14.64
CA MET A 15 28.64 -39.67 -15.77
C MET A 15 27.71 -39.03 -16.82
N SER A 16 28.06 -39.19 -18.10
CA SER A 16 27.39 -38.64 -19.28
C SER A 16 26.06 -39.35 -19.61
N GLY A 17 25.00 -38.57 -19.83
CA GLY A 17 23.71 -39.00 -20.40
C GLY A 17 23.54 -38.53 -21.86
N PRO A 18 22.58 -39.10 -22.62
CA PRO A 18 22.66 -39.21 -24.08
C PRO A 18 22.19 -37.97 -24.87
N ASP A 19 22.66 -37.92 -26.11
CA ASP A 19 22.62 -36.82 -27.09
C ASP A 19 21.24 -36.19 -27.33
N HIS A 20 21.17 -34.87 -27.14
CA HIS A 20 20.08 -34.02 -27.64
C HIS A 20 20.56 -33.14 -28.80
N LEU A 21 19.83 -33.21 -29.92
CA LEU A 21 20.10 -32.54 -31.18
C LEU A 21 20.08 -31.00 -31.05
N GLY A 22 21.27 -30.39 -31.23
CA GLY A 22 21.55 -29.09 -31.86
C GLY A 22 20.69 -27.86 -31.51
N THR A 23 21.14 -27.07 -30.52
CA THR A 23 20.71 -25.66 -30.35
C THR A 23 21.55 -24.72 -31.23
N PRO A 24 20.97 -23.77 -32.00
CA PRO A 24 21.75 -22.88 -32.86
C PRO A 24 22.56 -21.86 -32.05
N ASN A 25 23.87 -21.83 -32.28
CA ASN A 25 24.82 -20.89 -31.69
C ASN A 25 24.60 -19.47 -32.25
N LYS A 26 24.06 -18.54 -31.44
CA LYS A 26 23.99 -17.12 -31.83
C LYS A 26 25.39 -16.50 -31.72
N ARG A 27 26.00 -16.20 -32.87
CA ARG A 27 27.26 -15.43 -32.95
C ARG A 27 27.11 -14.10 -32.21
N GLY A 28 28.02 -13.84 -31.27
CA GLY A 28 28.04 -12.63 -30.45
C GLY A 28 28.05 -11.37 -31.32
N GLY A 29 27.01 -10.55 -31.15
CA GLY A 29 26.96 -9.20 -31.70
C GLY A 29 27.78 -8.26 -30.82
N GLN A 30 28.71 -7.54 -31.44
CA GLN A 30 29.52 -6.52 -30.76
C GLN A 30 28.61 -5.37 -30.31
N LEU A 31 28.73 -4.93 -29.05
CA LEU A 31 28.00 -3.77 -28.53
C LEU A 31 28.42 -2.51 -29.31
N PRO A 32 27.48 -1.65 -29.72
CA PRO A 32 27.80 -0.42 -30.44
C PRO A 32 28.52 0.58 -29.52
N PRO A 33 29.37 1.46 -30.08
CA PRO A 33 30.10 2.44 -29.29
C PRO A 33 29.13 3.46 -28.67
N HIS A 34 29.37 3.78 -27.40
CA HIS A 34 28.53 4.69 -26.62
C HIS A 34 28.85 6.15 -26.98
N THR A 35 28.29 6.65 -28.09
CA THR A 35 28.33 8.09 -28.40
C THR A 35 27.22 8.76 -27.59
N GLY A 36 27.61 9.59 -26.61
CA GLY A 36 26.67 10.35 -25.80
C GLY A 36 25.82 11.28 -26.67
N ALA A 37 24.52 11.05 -26.67
CA ALA A 37 23.52 12.02 -27.12
C ALA A 37 22.25 11.78 -26.29
N TYR A 38 21.94 12.71 -25.38
CA TYR A 38 20.57 12.86 -24.87
C TYR A 38 19.69 13.28 -26.05
N GLY A 39 19.22 12.30 -26.82
CA GLY A 39 18.24 12.49 -27.87
C GLY A 39 16.85 12.49 -27.27
N THR A 40 16.17 13.63 -27.32
CA THR A 40 14.74 13.77 -27.05
C THR A 40 13.99 12.70 -27.85
N ARG A 41 13.30 11.78 -27.18
CA ARG A 41 12.46 10.79 -27.87
C ARG A 41 11.35 11.55 -28.59
N VAL A 42 11.38 11.52 -29.92
CA VAL A 42 10.27 12.03 -30.73
C VAL A 42 9.07 11.10 -30.50
N PRO A 43 7.85 11.63 -30.29
CA PRO A 43 6.68 10.78 -30.13
C PRO A 43 6.49 9.89 -31.37
N THR A 44 6.16 8.61 -31.16
CA THR A 44 5.84 7.65 -32.22
C THR A 44 4.61 8.00 -33.05
N SER A 45 3.95 9.13 -32.76
CA SER A 45 2.78 9.63 -33.49
C SER A 45 3.08 10.09 -34.92
N LEU A 46 4.37 10.22 -35.29
CA LEU A 46 4.81 10.69 -36.61
C LEU A 46 5.67 9.64 -37.35
N ASP A 47 5.48 8.34 -37.09
CA ASP A 47 6.11 7.30 -37.91
C ASP A 47 5.24 6.96 -39.14
N PRO A 48 5.68 7.27 -40.38
CA PRO A 48 4.90 7.01 -41.59
C PRO A 48 4.68 5.51 -41.87
N ARG A 49 5.44 4.61 -41.21
CA ARG A 49 5.34 3.15 -41.43
C ARG A 49 4.17 2.47 -40.69
N VAL A 50 3.45 3.19 -39.85
CA VAL A 50 2.32 2.67 -39.04
C VAL A 50 0.95 2.93 -39.71
N HIS A 51 0.92 3.37 -40.97
CA HIS A 51 -0.34 3.61 -41.69
C HIS A 51 -0.92 2.33 -42.28
N GLY A 52 -1.40 1.44 -41.41
CA GLY A 52 -2.21 0.28 -41.75
C GLY A 52 -3.46 0.24 -40.88
N ALA A 53 -4.59 0.69 -41.43
CA ALA A 53 -5.97 0.43 -41.03
C ALA A 53 -6.20 0.04 -39.55
N ILE A 54 -6.19 1.02 -38.65
CA ILE A 54 -6.90 0.94 -37.37
C ILE A 54 -7.60 2.29 -37.25
N GLY A 55 -8.89 2.29 -36.90
CA GLY A 55 -9.70 3.51 -36.71
C GLY A 55 -9.06 4.51 -35.73
N PRO A 56 -9.70 5.65 -35.42
CA PRO A 56 -9.12 6.61 -34.48
C PRO A 56 -8.76 5.88 -33.19
N THR A 57 -7.46 5.62 -32.99
CA THR A 57 -6.91 5.03 -31.77
C THR A 57 -6.77 6.17 -30.77
N SER A 58 -7.87 6.91 -30.59
CA SER A 58 -8.07 7.74 -29.43
C SER A 58 -8.63 6.81 -28.36
N LEU A 59 -7.78 5.91 -27.86
CA LEU A 59 -7.91 5.54 -26.46
C LEU A 59 -7.58 6.83 -25.73
N GLU A 60 -8.58 7.69 -25.55
CA GLU A 60 -8.48 8.81 -24.64
C GLU A 60 -8.12 8.17 -23.31
N ALA A 61 -6.85 8.32 -22.92
CA ALA A 61 -6.43 7.93 -21.60
C ALA A 61 -7.31 8.76 -20.68
N GLU A 62 -8.27 8.09 -20.03
CA GLU A 62 -9.11 8.70 -19.00
C GLU A 62 -8.20 9.58 -18.14
N PRO A 63 -8.48 10.88 -18.02
CA PRO A 63 -7.60 11.79 -17.33
C PRO A 63 -7.35 11.22 -15.93
N SER A 64 -6.08 11.22 -15.49
CA SER A 64 -5.73 10.83 -14.13
C SER A 64 -6.73 11.50 -13.18
N PRO A 65 -7.38 10.74 -12.28
CA PRO A 65 -8.41 11.29 -11.40
C PRO A 65 -7.85 12.51 -10.67
N PHE A 66 -8.66 13.56 -10.55
CA PHE A 66 -8.18 14.78 -9.93
C PHE A 66 -7.87 14.50 -8.45
N ARG A 67 -6.75 15.03 -7.94
CA ARG A 67 -6.30 14.74 -6.56
C ARG A 67 -7.34 15.04 -5.47
N HIS A 68 -8.24 16.00 -5.71
CA HIS A 68 -9.28 16.38 -4.76
C HIS A 68 -10.35 15.29 -4.60
N GLU A 69 -10.54 14.44 -5.60
CA GLU A 69 -11.49 13.32 -5.56
C GLU A 69 -11.08 12.22 -4.57
N LEU A 70 -9.86 12.25 -4.03
CA LEU A 70 -9.39 11.29 -3.03
C LEU A 70 -10.01 11.55 -1.65
N PHE A 71 -10.37 12.79 -1.34
CA PHE A 71 -10.87 13.18 -0.01
C PHE A 71 -12.22 13.91 -0.06
N LEU A 72 -12.62 14.49 -1.20
CA LEU A 72 -13.93 15.10 -1.38
C LEU A 72 -14.95 14.06 -1.87
N LEU A 73 -16.10 14.02 -1.19
CA LEU A 73 -17.25 13.22 -1.60
C LEU A 73 -17.90 13.82 -2.84
N GLN A 74 -18.36 12.97 -3.75
CA GLN A 74 -19.18 13.40 -4.88
C GLN A 74 -20.61 13.71 -4.44
N GLU A 75 -21.36 14.40 -5.30
CA GLU A 75 -22.75 14.74 -5.02
C GLU A 75 -23.60 13.47 -4.81
N GLY A 76 -24.20 13.35 -3.63
CA GLY A 76 -25.00 12.18 -3.24
C GLY A 76 -24.21 10.99 -2.64
N GLU A 77 -22.88 11.05 -2.61
CA GLU A 77 -22.04 10.00 -2.03
C GLU A 77 -22.04 10.09 -0.49
N LYS A 78 -22.41 9.00 0.19
CA LYS A 78 -22.35 8.93 1.66
C LYS A 78 -20.93 8.64 2.11
N LYS A 79 -20.47 9.28 3.20
CA LYS A 79 -19.16 9.00 3.79
C LYS A 79 -19.02 7.54 4.26
N ILE A 80 -20.08 7.03 4.88
CA ILE A 80 -20.11 5.68 5.44
C ILE A 80 -21.40 5.01 5.01
N THR A 81 -21.30 3.79 4.49
CA THR A 81 -22.44 2.88 4.34
C THR A 81 -22.30 1.70 5.29
N PHE A 82 -23.43 1.19 5.76
CA PHE A 82 -23.52 0.11 6.73
C PHE A 82 -24.40 -0.99 6.15
N GLU A 83 -23.87 -2.21 6.12
CA GLU A 83 -24.58 -3.39 5.64
C GLU A 83 -24.41 -4.51 6.68
N PRO A 84 -25.50 -5.00 7.30
CA PRO A 84 -25.42 -6.14 8.20
C PRO A 84 -25.05 -7.41 7.41
N GLU A 85 -24.17 -8.23 7.96
CA GLU A 85 -23.75 -9.47 7.31
C GLU A 85 -24.75 -10.59 7.63
N THR A 86 -25.19 -11.32 6.61
CA THR A 86 -26.18 -12.40 6.77
C THR A 86 -25.56 -13.75 7.11
N ARG A 87 -24.27 -13.94 6.81
CA ARG A 87 -23.58 -15.25 6.96
C ARG A 87 -23.12 -15.52 8.38
N VAL A 88 -22.81 -14.47 9.14
CA VAL A 88 -22.25 -14.56 10.49
C VAL A 88 -23.10 -13.69 11.42
N PRO A 89 -23.55 -14.21 12.57
CA PRO A 89 -24.34 -13.43 13.50
C PRO A 89 -23.51 -12.29 14.09
N ASN A 90 -24.18 -11.19 14.43
CA ASN A 90 -23.56 -10.01 15.06
C ASN A 90 -22.36 -9.47 14.29
N ALA A 91 -22.39 -9.57 12.96
CA ALA A 91 -21.37 -9.04 12.07
C ALA A 91 -21.95 -7.99 11.12
N ALA A 92 -21.14 -6.99 10.79
CA ALA A 92 -21.49 -5.98 9.82
C ALA A 92 -20.28 -5.56 8.97
N MET A 93 -20.59 -5.13 7.75
CA MET A 93 -19.65 -4.52 6.83
C MET A 93 -19.91 -3.01 6.78
N PHE A 94 -18.84 -2.23 6.92
CA PHE A 94 -18.85 -0.78 6.80
C PHE A 94 -17.98 -0.41 5.60
N THR A 95 -18.49 0.43 4.71
CA THR A 95 -17.71 0.98 3.60
C THR A 95 -17.46 2.44 3.88
N PHE A 96 -16.19 2.83 3.94
CA PHE A 96 -15.75 4.20 4.17
C PHE A 96 -15.26 4.79 2.85
N ASN A 97 -15.97 5.81 2.38
CA ASN A 97 -15.63 6.51 1.16
C ASN A 97 -14.70 7.69 1.44
N LYS A 98 -13.77 7.92 0.52
CA LYS A 98 -12.78 9.01 0.58
C LYS A 98 -11.92 8.93 1.83
N GLU A 99 -11.52 7.71 2.18
CA GLU A 99 -10.66 7.39 3.32
C GLU A 99 -9.67 6.29 2.92
N ASP A 100 -8.58 6.19 3.66
CA ASP A 100 -7.48 5.28 3.35
C ASP A 100 -7.02 4.47 4.57
N HIS A 101 -5.81 3.91 4.47
CA HIS A 101 -5.17 3.13 5.52
C HIS A 101 -5.00 3.91 6.83
N THR A 102 -4.97 5.23 6.80
CA THR A 102 -4.81 6.09 7.99
C THR A 102 -5.93 5.82 8.98
N LEU A 103 -7.18 6.00 8.55
CA LEU A 103 -8.35 5.77 9.38
C LEU A 103 -8.64 4.26 9.54
N GLY A 104 -8.50 3.49 8.46
CA GLY A 104 -8.78 2.05 8.48
C GLY A 104 -7.94 1.28 9.49
N ASN A 105 -6.62 1.50 9.48
CA ASN A 105 -5.71 0.82 10.40
C ASN A 105 -5.89 1.29 11.84
N LEU A 106 -6.12 2.60 12.05
CA LEU A 106 -6.32 3.17 13.37
C LEU A 106 -7.55 2.57 14.06
N LEU A 107 -8.69 2.58 13.35
CA LEU A 107 -9.94 2.00 13.86
C LEU A 107 -9.80 0.49 14.10
N ARG A 108 -9.20 -0.24 13.16
CA ARG A 108 -8.97 -1.68 13.34
C ARG A 108 -8.13 -1.97 14.58
N ALA A 109 -7.06 -1.21 14.80
CA ALA A 109 -6.20 -1.39 15.96
C ALA A 109 -6.92 -1.10 17.28
N LYS A 110 -7.85 -0.13 17.30
CA LYS A 110 -8.67 0.16 18.48
C LYS A 110 -9.73 -0.90 18.72
N LEU A 111 -10.44 -1.31 17.68
CA LEU A 111 -11.53 -2.29 17.76
C LEU A 111 -11.04 -3.65 18.27
N VAL A 112 -9.89 -4.14 17.79
CA VAL A 112 -9.31 -5.41 18.26
C VAL A 112 -8.96 -5.41 19.75
N LYS A 113 -8.76 -4.24 20.37
CA LYS A 113 -8.51 -4.13 21.81
C LYS A 113 -9.78 -4.15 22.65
N SER A 114 -10.95 -3.99 22.05
CA SER A 114 -12.23 -3.99 22.78
C SER A 114 -12.61 -5.43 23.16
N PRO A 115 -13.01 -5.70 24.42
CA PRO A 115 -13.35 -7.05 24.85
C PRO A 115 -14.61 -7.62 24.17
N HIS A 116 -15.52 -6.75 23.72
CA HIS A 116 -16.78 -7.14 23.07
C HIS A 116 -16.65 -7.37 21.56
N VAL A 117 -15.47 -7.11 20.99
CA VAL A 117 -15.20 -7.30 19.56
C VAL A 117 -14.48 -8.62 19.36
N VAL A 118 -15.14 -9.53 18.66
CA VAL A 118 -14.61 -10.86 18.34
C VAL A 118 -13.70 -10.79 17.12
N PHE A 119 -14.07 -9.99 16.12
CA PHE A 119 -13.29 -9.84 14.90
C PHE A 119 -13.37 -8.40 14.38
N ALA A 120 -12.23 -7.85 13.98
CA ALA A 120 -12.16 -6.60 13.25
C ALA A 120 -11.03 -6.63 12.21
N ALA A 121 -11.38 -6.38 10.96
CA ALA A 121 -10.44 -6.27 9.86
C ALA A 121 -10.89 -5.20 8.88
N TYR A 122 -9.93 -4.61 8.17
CA TYR A 122 -10.20 -3.69 7.07
C TYR A 122 -9.40 -4.11 5.84
N GLN A 123 -9.91 -3.75 4.66
CA GLN A 123 -9.22 -3.95 3.40
C GLN A 123 -9.51 -2.78 2.45
N VAL A 124 -8.51 -2.38 1.67
CA VAL A 124 -8.68 -1.49 0.52
C VAL A 124 -8.83 -2.41 -0.70
N PRO A 125 -10.02 -2.47 -1.35
CA PRO A 125 -10.27 -3.41 -2.44
C PRO A 125 -9.39 -3.13 -3.65
N HIS A 126 -9.05 -1.86 -3.90
CA HIS A 126 -8.16 -1.46 -4.98
C HIS A 126 -7.47 -0.12 -4.66
N PRO A 127 -6.16 0.04 -4.90
CA PRO A 127 -5.40 1.23 -4.48
C PRO A 127 -5.77 2.51 -5.24
N LEU A 128 -6.39 2.41 -6.42
CA LEU A 128 -6.80 3.57 -7.21
C LEU A 128 -7.95 4.36 -6.58
N PHE A 129 -8.75 3.71 -5.73
CA PHE A 129 -9.92 4.33 -5.10
C PHE A 129 -9.66 4.50 -3.61
N ALA A 130 -9.88 5.72 -3.11
CA ALA A 130 -9.82 6.03 -1.69
C ALA A 130 -11.07 5.50 -0.99
N VAL A 131 -11.22 4.18 -0.92
CA VAL A 131 -12.31 3.49 -0.25
C VAL A 131 -11.73 2.31 0.51
N PHE A 132 -12.17 2.11 1.75
CA PHE A 132 -11.88 0.87 2.46
C PHE A 132 -13.13 0.25 3.04
N ASN A 133 -13.13 -1.08 3.10
CA ASN A 133 -14.20 -1.87 3.70
C ASN A 133 -13.71 -2.40 5.04
N MET A 134 -14.53 -2.29 6.08
CA MET A 134 -14.24 -2.75 7.42
C MET A 134 -15.31 -3.72 7.88
N ARG A 135 -14.88 -4.91 8.28
CA ARG A 135 -15.74 -5.94 8.84
C ARG A 135 -15.56 -5.99 10.34
N VAL A 136 -16.66 -5.89 11.07
CA VAL A 136 -16.68 -5.95 12.54
C VAL A 136 -17.68 -7.00 12.98
N GLN A 137 -17.25 -7.88 13.88
CA GLN A 137 -18.08 -8.88 14.54
C GLN A 137 -17.97 -8.71 16.05
N THR A 138 -19.10 -8.75 16.74
CA THR A 138 -19.18 -8.64 18.20
C THR A 138 -19.72 -9.92 18.84
N ASP A 139 -19.60 -10.01 20.16
CA ASP A 139 -20.14 -11.09 21.00
C ASP A 139 -21.68 -11.11 21.07
N GLY A 140 -22.33 -10.00 20.75
CA GLY A 140 -23.77 -9.81 20.79
C GLY A 140 -24.26 -8.98 21.99
N GLU A 141 -23.40 -8.69 22.96
CA GLU A 141 -23.72 -7.73 24.04
C GLU A 141 -23.69 -6.29 23.50
N LEU A 142 -22.77 -6.03 22.57
CA LEU A 142 -22.63 -4.75 21.88
C LEU A 142 -22.94 -4.90 20.39
N SER A 143 -23.69 -3.96 19.81
CA SER A 143 -23.90 -3.98 18.36
C SER A 143 -22.60 -3.60 17.63
N PRO A 144 -22.31 -4.15 16.43
CA PRO A 144 -21.12 -3.77 15.68
C PRO A 144 -21.05 -2.27 15.38
N ARG A 145 -22.21 -1.63 15.20
CA ARG A 145 -22.31 -0.18 15.00
C ARG A 145 -21.86 0.57 16.25
N ASP A 146 -22.35 0.17 17.42
CA ASP A 146 -22.01 0.83 18.68
C ASP A 146 -20.55 0.60 19.05
N ALA A 147 -20.00 -0.58 18.75
CA ALA A 147 -18.58 -0.88 18.90
C ALA A 147 -17.69 0.09 18.11
N VAL A 148 -18.04 0.36 16.84
CA VAL A 148 -17.32 1.34 16.01
C VAL A 148 -17.46 2.76 16.56
N VAL A 149 -18.66 3.17 16.96
CA VAL A 149 -18.89 4.51 17.53
C VAL A 149 -18.12 4.71 18.83
N GLN A 150 -18.10 3.70 19.71
CA GLN A 150 -17.34 3.74 20.95
C GLN A 150 -15.84 3.80 20.68
N ALA A 151 -15.33 2.99 19.75
CA ALA A 151 -13.93 3.04 19.35
C ALA A 151 -13.53 4.43 18.83
N CYS A 152 -14.39 5.09 18.03
CA CYS A 152 -14.14 6.46 17.58
C CYS A 152 -14.06 7.46 18.75
N LYS A 153 -15.01 7.40 19.70
CA LYS A 153 -15.02 8.30 20.87
C LYS A 153 -13.78 8.13 21.72
N ASP A 154 -13.39 6.87 21.96
CA ASP A 154 -12.20 6.56 22.73
C ASP A 154 -10.92 7.07 22.03
N LEU A 155 -10.82 6.92 20.71
CA LEU A 155 -9.69 7.43 19.93
C LEU A 155 -9.60 8.95 19.99
N VAL A 156 -10.73 9.67 19.88
CA VAL A 156 -10.74 11.13 20.03
C VAL A 156 -10.20 11.52 21.40
N GLY A 157 -10.67 10.87 22.47
CA GLY A 157 -10.17 11.14 23.82
C GLY A 157 -8.69 10.79 24.03
N GLU A 158 -8.18 9.73 23.37
CA GLU A 158 -6.75 9.38 23.40
C GLU A 158 -5.90 10.44 22.68
N LEU A 159 -6.36 10.93 21.53
CA LEU A 159 -5.66 11.98 20.76
C LEU A 159 -5.68 13.34 21.48
N GLU A 160 -6.78 13.68 22.12
CA GLU A 160 -6.88 14.90 22.95
C GLU A 160 -5.89 14.87 24.12
N LYS A 161 -5.74 13.71 24.79
CA LYS A 161 -4.74 13.54 25.85
C LYS A 161 -3.32 13.69 25.31
N LEU A 162 -3.03 13.07 24.18
CA LEU A 162 -1.73 13.18 23.52
C LEU A 162 -1.40 14.65 23.19
N ASP A 163 -2.35 15.39 22.65
CA ASP A 163 -2.18 16.81 22.29
C ASP A 163 -1.86 17.68 23.51
N GLN A 164 -2.56 17.46 24.61
CA GLN A 164 -2.34 18.17 25.88
C GLN A 164 -0.95 17.86 26.48
N GLU A 165 -0.59 16.57 26.55
CA GLU A 165 0.71 16.14 27.09
C GLU A 165 1.86 16.63 26.21
N PHE A 166 1.70 16.56 24.89
CA PHE A 166 2.70 17.05 23.94
C PHE A 166 2.91 18.57 24.07
N THR A 167 1.83 19.34 24.13
CA THR A 167 1.89 20.81 24.27
C THR A 167 2.56 21.21 25.57
N LYS A 168 2.20 20.54 26.68
CA LYS A 168 2.80 20.77 27.99
C LYS A 168 4.32 20.55 27.97
N GLU A 169 4.77 19.40 27.47
CA GLU A 169 6.21 19.09 27.40
C GLU A 169 6.96 20.05 26.46
N TRP A 170 6.33 20.44 25.35
CA TRP A 170 6.90 21.41 24.41
C TRP A 170 7.14 22.78 25.06
N GLU A 171 6.16 23.28 25.81
CA GLU A 171 6.27 24.56 26.53
C GLU A 171 7.36 24.53 27.61
N LEU A 172 7.41 23.45 28.40
CA LEU A 172 8.44 23.27 29.43
C LEU A 172 9.84 23.25 28.80
N LYS A 173 10.01 22.57 27.66
CA LYS A 173 11.31 22.49 26.97
C LYS A 173 11.74 23.84 26.39
N LYS A 174 10.79 24.63 25.86
CA LYS A 174 11.05 25.98 25.34
C LYS A 174 11.61 26.90 26.42
N ILE A 175 10.99 26.91 27.62
CA ILE A 175 11.45 27.71 28.76
C ILE A 175 12.87 27.30 29.19
N ALA A 176 13.12 25.99 29.33
CA ALA A 176 14.43 25.48 29.73
C ALA A 176 15.55 25.84 28.76
N THR A 177 15.25 25.96 27.47
CA THR A 177 16.25 26.26 26.44
C THR A 177 16.58 27.76 26.40
N GLN A 178 15.57 28.63 26.54
CA GLN A 178 15.76 30.08 26.57
C GLN A 178 16.48 30.59 27.82
N GLY A 179 16.38 29.86 28.94
CA GLY A 179 17.11 30.19 30.16
C GLY A 179 18.62 29.87 30.15
N VAL A 180 19.12 29.19 29.11
CA VAL A 180 20.55 28.86 28.95
C VAL A 180 21.31 29.92 28.14
N ASP A 181 20.59 30.78 27.41
CA ASP A 181 21.15 31.83 26.55
C ASP A 181 21.18 33.23 27.22
N MET A 182 20.95 33.33 28.54
CA MET A 182 21.17 34.54 29.36
C MET A 182 22.24 34.28 30.42
#